data_AF-A0A1H6U5J9-F1
#
_entry.id   AF-A0A1H6U5J9-F1
#
_cell.length_a   1.000
_cell.length_b   1.000
_cell.length_c   1.000
_cell.angle_alpha   90.00
_cell.angle_beta   90.00
_cell.angle_gamma   90.00
#
_symmetry.space_group_name_H-M   'P 1'
#
loop_
_entity.id
_entity.type
_entity.pdbx_description
1 polymer ?
#
loop_
_entity_poly.entity_id
_entity_poly.type
_entity_poly.pdbx_seq_one_letter_code
_entity_poly.pdbx_strand_id
1 'polypeptide(L)'
;MVKCDKSIHNRLKRTEGQIRGIQRMLEEEKECSDVVTQLSAVRSSIDRIMGVIVAENLKECIENPSMNQEEQNEKIQKAIQLVIKK
;
A
#
# COMPACT_ATOMS: atom_id res chain seq x y z
N MET A 1 -10.50 10.89 -9.54
CA MET A 1 -10.68 9.46 -9.27
C MET A 1 -9.32 8.81 -9.46
N VAL A 2 -8.68 8.29 -8.40
CA VAL A 2 -7.35 7.65 -8.50
C VAL A 2 -7.45 6.59 -9.58
N LYS A 3 -6.75 6.78 -10.71
CA LYS A 3 -6.53 5.68 -11.66
C LYS A 3 -5.62 4.71 -10.94
N CYS A 4 -6.18 3.81 -10.12
CA CYS A 4 -5.43 2.71 -9.52
C CYS A 4 -4.81 1.93 -10.66
N ASP A 5 -3.53 2.19 -10.89
CA ASP A 5 -2.75 1.69 -12.00
C ASP A 5 -2.81 0.15 -12.01
N LYS A 6 -2.79 -0.45 -13.20
CA LYS A 6 -2.57 -1.90 -13.38
C LYS A 6 -1.35 -2.35 -12.56
N SER A 7 -0.37 -1.48 -12.35
CA SER A 7 0.76 -1.67 -11.43
C SER A 7 0.35 -1.99 -9.98
N ILE A 8 -0.55 -1.21 -9.38
CA ILE A 8 -1.04 -1.42 -8.01
C ILE A 8 -1.82 -2.73 -7.93
N HIS A 9 -2.69 -3.00 -8.90
CA HIS A 9 -3.44 -4.25 -8.95
C HIS A 9 -2.51 -5.48 -9.06
N ASN A 10 -1.48 -5.39 -9.89
CA ASN A 10 -0.47 -6.46 -10.02
C ASN A 10 0.35 -6.64 -8.73
N ARG A 11 0.65 -5.56 -7.99
CA ARG A 11 1.31 -5.64 -6.68
C ARG A 11 0.43 -6.36 -5.67
N LEU A 12 -0.86 -6.03 -5.60
CA LEU A 12 -1.82 -6.70 -4.73
C LEU A 12 -1.94 -8.20 -5.06
N LYS A 13 -2.01 -8.58 -6.34
CA LYS A 13 -2.01 -10.00 -6.77
C LYS A 13 -0.75 -10.76 -6.31
N ARG A 14 0.42 -10.11 -6.33
CA ARG A 14 1.65 -10.73 -5.81
C ARG A 14 1.57 -10.93 -4.30
N THR A 15 1.12 -9.92 -3.55
CA THR A 15 0.93 -10.03 -2.10
C THR A 15 -0.08 -11.14 -1.74
N GLU A 16 -1.17 -11.26 -2.49
CA GLU A 16 -2.14 -12.35 -2.35
C GLU A 16 -1.49 -13.72 -2.57
N GLY A 17 -0.62 -13.85 -3.59
CA GLY A 17 0.18 -15.05 -3.81
C GLY A 17 1.10 -15.41 -2.64
N GLN A 18 1.72 -14.40 -2.00
CA GLN A 18 2.53 -14.61 -0.80
C GLN A 18 1.69 -15.11 0.37
N ILE A 19 0.51 -14.54 0.60
CA ILE A 19 -0.43 -15.00 1.65
C ILE A 19 -0.83 -16.46 1.42
N ARG A 20 -1.17 -16.84 0.18
CA ARG A 20 -1.43 -18.25 -0.17
C ARG A 20 -0.22 -19.16 0.07
N GLY A 21 0.99 -18.66 -0.14
CA GLY A 21 2.23 -19.36 0.21
C GLY A 21 2.34 -19.62 1.70
N ILE A 22 2.06 -18.61 2.52
CA ILE A 22 2.08 -18.70 3.98
C ILE A 22 1.04 -19.69 4.50
N GLN A 23 -0.17 -19.70 3.94
CA GLN A 23 -1.20 -20.68 4.29
C GLN A 23 -0.71 -22.12 4.07
N ARG A 24 -0.06 -22.39 2.92
CA ARG A 24 0.55 -23.71 2.66
C ARG A 24 1.70 -24.03 3.62
N MET A 25 2.50 -23.05 4.02
CA MET A 25 3.55 -23.27 5.03
C MET A 25 2.96 -23.71 6.38
N LEU A 26 1.79 -23.20 6.74
CA LEU A 26 1.08 -23.63 7.96
C LEU A 26 0.54 -25.06 7.81
N GLU A 27 -0.03 -25.39 6.65
CA GLU A 27 -0.49 -26.76 6.34
C GLU A 27 0.65 -27.79 6.33
N GLU A 28 1.85 -27.36 5.89
CA GLU A 28 3.07 -28.16 5.86
C GLU A 28 3.86 -28.14 7.19
N GLU A 29 3.29 -27.57 8.25
CA GLU A 29 3.90 -27.47 9.59
C GLU A 29 5.33 -26.91 9.58
N LYS A 30 5.59 -25.88 8.75
CA LYS A 30 6.89 -25.21 8.72
C LYS A 30 7.20 -24.49 10.02
N GLU A 31 8.48 -24.27 10.27
CA GLU A 31 8.98 -23.52 11.43
C GLU A 31 8.33 -22.14 11.57
N CYS A 32 7.93 -21.80 12.80
CA CYS A 32 7.30 -20.51 13.11
C CYS A 32 8.15 -19.31 12.67
N SER A 33 9.48 -19.41 12.77
CA SER A 33 10.39 -18.35 12.33
C SER A 33 10.29 -18.07 10.83
N ASP A 34 10.09 -19.10 10.02
CA ASP A 34 9.99 -18.97 8.56
C ASP A 34 8.64 -18.33 8.18
N VAL A 35 7.56 -18.75 8.85
CA VAL A 35 6.23 -18.15 8.69
C VAL A 35 6.25 -16.66 9.05
N VAL A 36 6.85 -16.30 10.19
CA VAL A 36 6.98 -14.90 10.64
C VAL A 36 7.81 -14.08 9.65
N THR A 37 8.87 -14.67 9.08
CA THR A 37 9.69 -14.03 8.06
C THR A 37 8.86 -13.71 6.81
N GLN A 38 8.04 -14.66 6.33
CA GLN A 38 7.16 -14.43 5.18
C GLN A 38 6.04 -13.42 5.48
N LEU A 39 5.44 -13.45 6.67
CA LEU A 39 4.47 -12.44 7.09
C LEU A 39 5.09 -11.03 7.12
N SER A 40 6.33 -10.92 7.56
CA SER A 40 7.08 -9.65 7.54
C SER A 40 7.34 -9.15 6.12
N ALA A 41 7.58 -10.06 5.17
CA ALA A 41 7.68 -9.74 3.75
C ALA A 41 6.33 -9.24 3.18
N VAL A 42 5.22 -9.87 3.56
CA VAL A 42 3.87 -9.42 3.19
C VAL A 42 3.58 -8.02 3.73
N ARG A 43 3.86 -7.77 5.01
CA ARG A 43 3.73 -6.44 5.62
C ARG A 43 4.51 -5.38 4.83
N SER A 44 5.77 -5.66 4.53
CA SER A 44 6.64 -4.76 3.75
C SER A 44 6.09 -4.51 2.35
N SER A 45 5.48 -5.52 1.71
CA SER A 45 4.83 -5.37 0.41
C SER A 45 3.62 -4.43 0.49
N ILE A 46 2.78 -4.58 1.52
CA ILE A 46 1.61 -3.73 1.76
C ILE A 46 2.04 -2.29 2.03
N ASP A 47 3.03 -2.07 2.89
CA ASP A 47 3.56 -0.74 3.19
C ASP A 47 4.01 0.00 1.92
N ARG A 48 4.69 -0.71 1.01
CA ARG A 48 5.08 -0.15 -0.30
C ARG A 48 3.88 0.18 -1.18
N ILE A 49 2.85 -0.66 -1.20
CA ILE A 49 1.63 -0.41 -1.99
C ILE A 49 0.92 0.84 -1.46
N MET A 50 0.76 0.97 -0.14
CA MET A 50 0.18 2.15 0.49
C MET A 50 0.97 3.41 0.16
N GLY A 51 2.31 3.34 0.25
CA GLY A 51 3.19 4.46 -0.10
C GLY A 51 3.03 4.92 -1.55
N VAL A 52 2.90 3.99 -2.51
CA VAL A 52 2.65 4.32 -3.93
C VAL A 52 1.31 5.02 -4.09
N ILE A 53 0.24 4.51 -3.47
CA ILE A 53 -1.10 5.12 -3.56
C ILE A 53 -1.09 6.56 -3.03
N VAL A 54 -0.44 6.79 -1.87
CA VAL A 54 -0.36 8.15 -1.32
C VAL A 54 0.50 9.06 -2.18
N ALA A 55 1.63 8.57 -2.70
CA ALA A 55 2.48 9.35 -3.60
C ALA A 55 1.73 9.76 -4.88
N GLU A 56 0.95 8.86 -5.48
CA GLU A 56 0.08 9.17 -6.62
C GLU A 56 -1.00 10.19 -6.27
N ASN A 57 -1.60 10.09 -5.08
CA ASN A 57 -2.58 11.06 -4.61
C ASN A 57 -1.97 12.46 -4.38
N LEU A 58 -0.78 12.54 -3.80
CA LEU A 58 -0.05 13.80 -3.64
C LEU A 58 0.36 14.40 -4.99
N LYS A 59 0.83 13.56 -5.91
CA LYS A 59 1.16 13.98 -7.27
C LYS A 59 -0.05 14.60 -7.97
N GLU A 60 -1.21 13.97 -7.86
CA GLU A 60 -2.47 14.50 -8.41
C GLU A 60 -2.83 15.87 -7.81
N CYS A 61 -2.63 16.06 -6.50
CA CYS A 61 -2.86 17.37 -5.87
C CYS A 61 -1.94 18.46 -6.45
N ILE A 62 -0.71 18.12 -6.83
CA ILE A 62 0.26 19.07 -7.40
C ILE A 62 -0.04 19.34 -8.88
N GLU A 63 -0.35 18.30 -9.66
CA GLU A 63 -0.61 18.41 -11.10
C GLU A 63 -1.99 19.02 -11.41
N ASN A 64 -2.97 18.81 -10.52
CA ASN A 64 -4.34 19.28 -10.67
C ASN A 64 -4.81 20.03 -9.40
N PRO A 65 -4.28 21.24 -9.13
CA PRO A 65 -4.60 21.99 -7.92
C PRO A 65 -6.06 22.47 -7.91
N SER A 66 -6.70 22.50 -6.73
CA SER A 66 -8.01 23.13 -6.57
C SER A 66 -7.92 24.65 -6.74
N MET A 67 -9.00 25.24 -7.24
CA MET A 67 -9.19 26.69 -7.28
C MET A 67 -9.33 27.31 -5.88
N ASN A 68 -9.69 26.51 -4.87
CA ASN A 68 -9.76 26.93 -3.48
C ASN A 68 -8.51 26.46 -2.72
N GLN A 69 -7.75 27.43 -2.19
CA GLN A 69 -6.52 27.18 -1.44
C GLN A 69 -6.75 26.37 -0.15
N GLU A 70 -7.87 26.58 0.54
CA GLU A 70 -8.22 25.87 1.76
C GLU A 70 -8.53 24.40 1.45
N GLU A 71 -9.32 24.15 0.41
CA GLU A 71 -9.61 22.80 -0.07
C GLU A 71 -8.35 22.06 -0.55
N GLN A 72 -7.45 22.78 -1.24
CA GLN A 72 -6.17 22.25 -1.69
C GLN A 72 -5.29 21.82 -0.49
N ASN A 73 -5.21 22.68 0.52
CA ASN A 73 -4.45 22.40 1.74
C ASN A 73 -5.04 21.19 2.48
N GLU A 74 -6.38 21.09 2.59
CA GLU A 74 -7.02 19.93 3.20
C GLU A 74 -6.70 18.62 2.48
N LYS A 75 -6.74 18.61 1.14
CA LYS A 75 -6.42 17.42 0.32
C LYS A 75 -4.99 16.94 0.58
N ILE A 76 -4.02 17.86 0.59
CA ILE A 76 -2.62 17.56 0.88
C ILE A 76 -2.46 17.03 2.31
N GLN A 77 -3.08 17.68 3.31
CA GLN A 77 -3.01 17.24 4.70
C GLN A 77 -3.59 15.84 4.90
N LYS A 78 -4.73 15.54 4.26
CA LYS A 78 -5.34 14.20 4.27
C LYS A 78 -4.38 13.15 3.70
N ALA A 79 -3.73 13.45 2.57
CA ALA A 79 -2.77 12.54 1.95
C ALA A 79 -1.55 12.28 2.86
N ILE A 80 -0.97 13.34 3.45
CA ILE A 80 0.15 13.22 4.41
C ILE A 80 -0.24 12.35 5.61
N GLN A 81 -1.45 12.53 6.14
CA GLN A 81 -1.92 11.81 7.32
C GLN A 81 -2.07 10.30 7.08
N LEU A 82 -2.32 9.87 5.84
CA LEU A 82 -2.36 8.45 5.46
C LEU A 82 -1.00 7.74 5.57
N VAL A 83 0.13 8.48 5.50
CA VAL A 83 1.48 7.91 5.62
C VAL A 83 2.00 7.95 7.06
N ILE A 84 1.57 8.95 7.84
CA ILE A 84 2.07 9.16 9.20
C ILE A 84 1.35 8.25 10.22
N LYS A 85 0.11 7.82 9.95
CA LYS A 85 -0.57 6.84 10.80
C LYS A 85 0.13 5.48 10.72
N LYS A 86 0.99 5.21 11.72
CA LYS A 86 1.44 3.86 12.08
C LYS A 86 0.37 3.13 12.88
#